data_AF-A0A081CZ94-F1
#
_entry.id   AF-A0A081CZ94-F1
#
_cell.length_a   1.000
_cell.length_b   1.000
_cell.length_c   1.000
_cell.angle_alpha   90.00
_cell.angle_beta   90.00
_cell.angle_gamma   90.00
#
_symmetry.space_group_name_H-M   'P 1'
#
loop_
_entity.id
_entity.type
_entity.pdbx_description
1 polymer ?
#
loop_
_entity_poly.entity_id
_entity_poly.type
_entity_poly.pdbx_seq_one_letter_code
_entity_poly.pdbx_strand_id
1 'polypeptide(L)'
;MSPEDFAIGIDVGGTNMRAAQISPTGEILRKQSIAGSRDPAVALALIDDLVREMGVDNAKAIGIGIPGRVDGRTGEVFSGGFLDLSGIDLKGRFEKTFARPTVVANDCSMALIGESRRGAAKGLRNAVMMTIGTGIGGAIIESGAIVNGKGSAGQLGHLVVNIDGRPCLCGQRGCIETESSGTSLRRHLDEAGYGPDIRFEHVAIQAEAGDTTALGVMRAWCGPLRAAINTLSAAFDPDVVILGGGMGQAAMHALSFLPPLKTWYGVEVRLAQLGDDAGVIGSGLAALDLVPRANREAGRRLVMVNGVPASGKSAIAHALCETTGWPVLTLDTVKNPFLELIEDVDRTFNRILGRASYKSIFSIIKESAPGSTFVVDAWFGFQPIEVLRSHIAMAGITEIAEIWCHAPPDVIGERYGQRSVGRLPGHPGLAYVPELIELARNAQPCRIGPVLEVKTTEPVDVAEIGAWTINSFNQQLGA
;
A
#
# COMPACT_ATOMS: atom_id res chain seq x y z
N MET A 1 6.81 -8.75 15.57
CA MET A 1 7.84 -7.82 16.07
C MET A 1 7.34 -7.27 17.37
N SER A 2 8.17 -7.22 18.40
CA SER A 2 7.82 -6.59 19.67
C SER A 2 7.85 -5.07 19.54
N PRO A 3 7.23 -4.32 20.46
CA PRO A 3 7.34 -2.86 20.53
C PRO A 3 8.78 -2.36 20.75
N GLU A 4 9.68 -3.24 21.20
CA GLU A 4 11.10 -2.96 21.46
C GLU A 4 11.98 -3.18 20.23
N ASP A 5 11.47 -3.84 19.20
CA ASP A 5 12.18 -4.00 17.93
C ASP A 5 12.31 -2.65 17.22
N PHE A 6 13.43 -2.41 16.55
CA PHE A 6 13.62 -1.24 15.69
C PHE A 6 14.54 -1.55 14.50
N ALA A 7 14.46 -0.73 13.47
CA ALA A 7 15.46 -0.65 12.40
C ALA A 7 16.16 0.70 12.42
N ILE A 8 17.35 0.76 11.82
CA ILE A 8 18.07 2.02 11.64
C ILE A 8 17.72 2.57 10.25
N GLY A 9 17.08 3.73 10.20
CA GLY A 9 16.82 4.46 8.96
C GLY A 9 17.82 5.61 8.79
N ILE A 10 18.44 5.70 7.61
CA ILE A 10 19.45 6.72 7.27
C ILE A 10 18.96 7.51 6.07
N ASP A 11 19.03 8.84 6.17
CA ASP A 11 18.75 9.78 5.09
C ASP A 11 20.02 10.56 4.76
N VAL A 12 20.56 10.33 3.56
CA VAL A 12 21.81 10.95 3.10
C VAL A 12 21.48 12.20 2.29
N GLY A 13 21.42 13.35 2.97
CA GLY A 13 21.22 14.65 2.34
C GLY A 13 22.52 15.40 2.02
N GLY A 14 22.42 16.42 1.18
CA GLY A 14 23.60 17.18 0.69
C GLY A 14 24.25 18.09 1.72
N THR A 15 23.46 18.58 2.67
CA THR A 15 23.94 19.41 3.78
C THR A 15 24.05 18.60 5.06
N ASN A 16 23.09 17.72 5.31
CA ASN A 16 22.99 16.93 6.54
C ASN A 16 22.75 15.46 6.21
N MET A 17 23.39 14.57 6.97
CA MET A 17 23.00 13.16 7.05
C MET A 17 22.28 12.93 8.37
N ARG A 18 21.18 12.18 8.31
CA ARG A 18 20.36 11.86 9.48
C ARG A 18 20.28 10.36 9.65
N ALA A 19 20.29 9.90 10.89
CA ALA A 19 20.01 8.51 11.24
C ALA A 19 19.02 8.46 12.39
N ALA A 20 18.13 7.47 12.37
CA ALA A 20 17.16 7.28 13.42
C ALA A 20 16.88 5.80 13.68
N GLN A 21 16.58 5.47 14.94
CA GLN A 21 15.95 4.22 15.31
C GLN A 21 14.44 4.34 15.06
N ILE A 22 13.91 3.49 14.18
CA ILE A 22 12.52 3.49 13.75
C ILE A 22 11.83 2.22 14.23
N SER A 23 10.74 2.38 14.97
CA SER A 23 9.91 1.26 15.43
C SER A 23 9.09 0.63 14.28
N PRO A 24 8.51 -0.57 14.48
CA PRO A 24 7.55 -1.19 13.55
C PRO A 24 6.35 -0.32 13.19
N THR A 25 5.95 0.60 14.08
CA THR A 25 4.85 1.53 13.82
C THR A 25 5.33 2.78 13.08
N GLY A 26 6.63 2.97 12.86
CA GLY A 26 7.20 4.15 12.22
C GLY A 26 7.47 5.31 13.18
N GLU A 27 7.58 5.04 14.49
CA GLU A 27 7.96 6.04 15.49
C GLU A 27 9.48 6.19 15.57
N ILE A 28 9.94 7.42 15.74
CA ILE A 28 11.34 7.72 15.98
C ILE A 28 11.63 7.52 17.48
N LEU A 29 12.42 6.50 17.81
CA LEU A 29 12.83 6.20 19.18
C LEU A 29 14.08 7.00 19.58
N ARG A 30 14.97 7.22 18.61
CA ARG A 30 16.20 8.00 18.73
C ARG A 30 16.56 8.57 17.37
N LYS A 31 17.11 9.78 17.34
CA LYS A 31 17.54 10.46 16.11
C LYS A 31 18.85 11.19 16.32
N GLN A 32 19.66 11.25 15.27
CA GLN A 32 20.88 12.03 15.19
C GLN A 32 21.01 12.67 13.80
N SER A 33 21.64 13.84 13.76
CA SER A 33 21.95 14.57 12.54
C SER A 33 23.38 15.06 12.60
N ILE A 34 24.10 14.91 11.51
CA ILE A 34 25.48 15.38 11.33
C ILE A 34 25.61 16.12 10.00
N ALA A 35 26.67 16.91 9.85
CA ALA A 35 26.99 17.51 8.56
C ALA A 35 27.33 16.41 7.54
N GLY A 36 26.80 16.54 6.33
CA GLY A 36 27.09 15.63 5.22
C GLY A 36 28.43 15.93 4.55
N SER A 37 28.85 15.04 3.66
CA SER A 37 30.01 15.22 2.79
C SER A 37 29.66 14.84 1.36
N ARG A 38 30.27 15.56 0.40
CA ARG A 38 30.22 15.20 -1.03
C ARG A 38 31.33 14.24 -1.43
N ASP A 39 32.32 14.04 -0.57
CA ASP A 39 33.38 13.05 -0.78
C ASP A 39 32.83 11.65 -0.48
N PRO A 40 32.85 10.71 -1.44
CA PRO A 40 32.32 9.36 -1.26
C PRO A 40 32.93 8.57 -0.10
N ALA A 41 34.23 8.68 0.12
CA ALA A 41 34.92 7.93 1.16
C ALA A 41 34.58 8.49 2.55
N VAL A 42 34.54 9.82 2.69
CA VAL A 42 34.11 10.48 3.92
C VAL A 42 32.64 10.18 4.20
N ALA A 43 31.78 10.29 3.19
CA ALA A 43 30.35 10.01 3.33
C ALA A 43 30.10 8.57 3.82
N LEU A 44 30.79 7.59 3.24
CA LEU A 44 30.71 6.19 3.69
C LEU A 44 31.14 6.01 5.15
N ALA A 45 32.25 6.63 5.57
CA ALA A 45 32.71 6.57 6.95
C ALA A 45 31.67 7.17 7.91
N LEU A 46 31.08 8.31 7.56
CA LEU A 46 30.03 8.94 8.35
C LEU A 46 28.78 8.06 8.48
N ILE A 47 28.38 7.38 7.40
CA ILE A 47 27.24 6.44 7.44
C ILE A 47 27.58 5.24 8.34
N ASP A 48 28.79 4.68 8.23
CA ASP A 48 29.27 3.57 9.09
C ASP A 48 29.22 3.98 10.58
N ASP A 49 29.69 5.19 10.91
CA ASP A 49 29.70 5.72 12.28
C ASP A 49 28.27 5.94 12.81
N LEU A 50 27.38 6.54 12.01
CA LEU A 50 25.98 6.72 12.38
C LEU A 50 25.28 5.39 12.69
N VAL A 51 25.53 4.35 11.90
CA VAL A 51 24.96 3.01 12.16
C VAL A 51 25.44 2.47 13.51
N ARG A 52 26.72 2.61 13.82
CA ARG A 52 27.29 2.16 15.11
C ARG A 52 26.69 2.96 16.27
N GLU A 53 26.62 4.28 16.16
CA GLU A 53 26.07 5.16 17.17
C GLU A 53 24.59 4.88 17.46
N MET A 54 23.82 4.47 16.44
CA MET A 54 22.42 4.06 16.58
C MET A 54 22.23 2.66 17.18
N GLY A 55 23.30 1.95 17.58
CA GLY A 55 23.19 0.69 18.31
C GLY A 55 22.75 -0.49 17.45
N VAL A 56 23.42 -0.68 16.31
CA VAL A 56 23.15 -1.74 15.31
C VAL A 56 23.09 -3.17 15.88
N ASP A 57 23.76 -3.41 17.02
CA ASP A 57 23.73 -4.70 17.71
C ASP A 57 22.32 -5.12 18.15
N ASN A 58 21.42 -4.17 18.39
CA ASN A 58 20.02 -4.43 18.75
C ASN A 58 19.03 -4.17 17.60
N ALA A 59 19.49 -3.57 16.50
CA ALA A 59 18.67 -3.28 15.33
C ALA A 59 18.30 -4.58 14.59
N LYS A 60 17.10 -4.61 13.99
CA LYS A 60 16.67 -5.74 13.14
C LYS A 60 17.13 -5.63 11.70
N ALA A 61 17.25 -4.41 11.18
CA ALA A 61 17.67 -4.13 9.82
C ALA A 61 18.16 -2.67 9.68
N ILE A 62 18.76 -2.37 8.54
CA ILE A 62 19.27 -1.05 8.17
C ILE A 62 18.62 -0.61 6.85
N GLY A 63 18.16 0.63 6.77
CA GLY A 63 17.66 1.23 5.54
C GLY A 63 18.40 2.52 5.25
N ILE A 64 18.79 2.71 3.98
CA ILE A 64 19.59 3.85 3.55
C ILE A 64 18.93 4.50 2.35
N GLY A 65 18.45 5.73 2.52
CA GLY A 65 18.04 6.63 1.46
C GLY A 65 19.25 7.43 0.96
N ILE A 66 19.56 7.32 -0.32
CA ILE A 66 20.68 8.03 -0.96
C ILE A 66 20.22 8.86 -2.16
N PRO A 67 20.92 9.95 -2.49
CA PRO A 67 20.59 10.75 -3.65
C PRO A 67 20.97 10.01 -4.94
N GLY A 68 20.27 10.33 -6.03
CA GLY A 68 20.59 9.81 -7.36
C GLY A 68 19.76 8.59 -7.74
N ARG A 69 20.23 7.87 -8.77
CA ARG A 69 19.54 6.74 -9.37
C ARG A 69 20.00 5.45 -8.72
N VAL A 70 19.07 4.80 -8.03
CA VAL A 70 19.27 3.51 -7.37
C VAL A 70 18.28 2.51 -7.96
N ASP A 71 18.72 1.28 -8.18
CA ASP A 71 17.82 0.17 -8.42
C ASP A 71 17.10 -0.18 -7.12
N GLY A 72 15.82 0.15 -7.02
CA GLY A 72 15.04 -0.10 -5.79
C GLY A 72 14.82 -1.58 -5.46
N ARG A 73 15.18 -2.52 -6.36
CA ARG A 73 15.10 -3.97 -6.10
C ARG A 73 16.43 -4.53 -5.60
N THR A 74 17.54 -4.14 -6.22
CA THR A 74 18.87 -4.70 -5.90
C THR A 74 19.63 -3.85 -4.88
N GLY A 75 19.34 -2.55 -4.80
CA GLY A 75 20.12 -1.56 -4.05
C GLY A 75 21.34 -1.04 -4.81
N GLU A 76 21.50 -1.39 -6.09
CA GLU A 76 22.61 -0.93 -6.93
C GLU A 76 22.50 0.56 -7.23
N VAL A 77 23.59 1.31 -7.02
CA VAL A 77 23.66 2.74 -7.34
C VAL A 77 24.10 2.89 -8.79
N PHE A 78 23.17 3.23 -9.68
CA PHE A 78 23.47 3.47 -11.09
C PHE A 78 24.24 4.77 -11.31
N SER A 79 23.90 5.82 -10.57
CA SER A 79 24.58 7.12 -10.64
C SER A 79 24.24 7.99 -9.44
N GLY A 80 25.23 8.72 -8.92
CA GLY A 80 25.06 9.71 -7.88
C GLY A 80 24.24 10.95 -8.23
N GLY A 81 23.79 11.64 -7.19
CA GLY A 81 23.34 13.03 -7.26
C GLY A 81 24.51 13.97 -6.93
N PHE A 82 24.38 14.75 -5.85
CA PHE A 82 25.51 15.53 -5.32
C PHE A 82 26.61 14.66 -4.69
N LEU A 83 26.31 13.38 -4.42
CA LEU A 83 27.18 12.36 -3.87
C LEU A 83 27.07 11.14 -4.79
N ASP A 84 28.21 10.65 -5.29
CA ASP A 84 28.26 9.49 -6.18
C ASP A 84 28.89 8.28 -5.49
N LEU A 85 28.05 7.28 -5.27
CA LEU A 85 28.40 5.98 -4.69
C LEU A 85 28.26 4.86 -5.73
N SER A 86 28.21 5.21 -7.02
CA SER A 86 28.17 4.21 -8.10
C SER A 86 29.40 3.30 -8.09
N GLY A 87 29.19 2.03 -8.44
CA GLY A 87 30.23 0.99 -8.37
C GLY A 87 30.53 0.45 -6.97
N ILE A 88 29.87 0.97 -5.92
CA ILE A 88 30.01 0.47 -4.55
C ILE A 88 28.79 -0.40 -4.22
N ASP A 89 29.02 -1.67 -3.88
CA ASP A 89 28.00 -2.55 -3.32
C ASP A 89 27.71 -2.17 -1.86
N LEU A 90 26.94 -1.10 -1.69
CA LEU A 90 26.59 -0.54 -0.38
C LEU A 90 25.84 -1.58 0.47
N LYS A 91 24.86 -2.26 -0.14
CA LYS A 91 24.05 -3.28 0.53
C LYS A 91 24.92 -4.42 1.04
N GLY A 92 25.68 -5.07 0.16
CA GLY A 92 26.52 -6.21 0.55
C GLY A 92 27.62 -5.82 1.54
N ARG A 93 28.18 -4.61 1.42
CA ARG A 93 29.13 -4.06 2.41
C ARG A 93 28.51 -3.97 3.80
N PHE A 94 27.31 -3.40 3.92
CA PHE A 94 26.67 -3.18 5.21
C PHE A 94 26.17 -4.50 5.81
N GLU A 95 25.62 -5.40 4.99
CA GLU A 95 25.25 -6.75 5.41
C GLU A 95 26.45 -7.53 5.95
N LYS A 96 27.59 -7.46 5.26
CA LYS A 96 28.84 -8.10 5.72
C LYS A 96 29.42 -7.47 6.98
N THR A 97 29.34 -6.15 7.11
CA THR A 97 29.97 -5.40 8.21
C THR A 97 29.16 -5.47 9.50
N PHE A 98 27.83 -5.39 9.39
CA PHE A 98 26.93 -5.27 10.53
C PHE A 98 26.10 -6.52 10.79
N ALA A 99 26.14 -7.52 9.90
CA ALA A 99 25.33 -8.75 10.00
C ALA A 99 23.82 -8.47 10.14
N ARG A 100 23.34 -7.40 9.48
CA ARG A 100 21.93 -6.99 9.45
C ARG A 100 21.41 -6.90 8.00
N PRO A 101 20.19 -7.37 7.72
CA PRO A 101 19.53 -7.11 6.44
C PRO A 101 19.55 -5.62 6.10
N THR A 102 19.92 -5.29 4.85
CA THR A 102 20.06 -3.89 4.44
C THR A 102 19.26 -3.60 3.17
N VAL A 103 18.50 -2.50 3.18
CA VAL A 103 17.87 -1.93 1.98
C VAL A 103 18.51 -0.60 1.62
N VAL A 104 18.73 -0.38 0.33
CA VAL A 104 19.24 0.88 -0.22
C VAL A 104 18.30 1.30 -1.32
N ALA A 105 17.83 2.54 -1.28
CA ALA A 105 16.98 3.10 -2.32
C ALA A 105 17.20 4.60 -2.46
N ASN A 106 16.57 5.19 -3.46
CA ASN A 106 16.56 6.63 -3.63
C ASN A 106 15.88 7.33 -2.43
N ASP A 107 16.44 8.46 -1.99
CA ASP A 107 15.95 9.31 -0.91
C ASP A 107 14.46 9.69 -1.03
N CYS A 108 14.00 10.08 -2.23
CA CYS A 108 12.61 10.44 -2.47
C CYS A 108 11.67 9.24 -2.38
N SER A 109 12.15 8.06 -2.79
CA SER A 109 11.41 6.80 -2.61
C SER A 109 11.24 6.47 -1.13
N MET A 110 12.31 6.63 -0.33
CA MET A 110 12.22 6.46 1.12
C MET A 110 11.26 7.48 1.73
N ALA A 111 11.37 8.76 1.38
CA ALA A 111 10.44 9.79 1.87
C ALA A 111 8.97 9.45 1.58
N LEU A 112 8.66 8.96 0.38
CA LEU A 112 7.30 8.54 0.02
C LEU A 112 6.84 7.27 0.77
N ILE A 113 7.73 6.31 1.05
CA ILE A 113 7.42 5.19 1.96
C ILE A 113 7.04 5.72 3.35
N GLY A 114 7.75 6.73 3.85
CA GLY A 114 7.40 7.41 5.10
C GLY A 114 5.99 8.03 5.04
N GLU A 115 5.75 8.89 4.04
CA GLU A 115 4.48 9.60 3.88
C GLU A 115 3.28 8.68 3.64
N SER A 116 3.46 7.56 2.93
CA SER A 116 2.39 6.57 2.71
C SER A 116 2.03 5.75 3.94
N ARG A 117 2.98 5.54 4.87
CA ARG A 117 2.73 4.76 6.09
C ARG A 117 2.31 5.62 7.27
N ARG A 118 2.84 6.83 7.37
CA ARG A 118 2.72 7.69 8.56
C ARG A 118 2.31 9.13 8.29
N GLY A 119 2.31 9.58 7.03
CA GLY A 119 2.08 10.97 6.68
C GLY A 119 0.90 11.19 5.75
N ALA A 120 1.08 12.10 4.78
CA ALA A 120 0.04 12.67 3.93
C ALA A 120 -0.71 11.67 3.03
N ALA A 121 -0.12 10.49 2.80
CA ALA A 121 -0.71 9.41 2.00
C ALA A 121 -1.13 8.19 2.83
N LYS A 122 -1.22 8.32 4.17
CA LYS A 122 -1.69 7.23 5.03
C LYS A 122 -3.09 6.76 4.64
N GLY A 123 -3.20 5.46 4.37
CA GLY A 123 -4.46 4.81 3.99
C GLY A 123 -4.78 4.88 2.50
N LEU A 124 -3.95 5.55 1.69
CA LEU A 124 -4.07 5.62 0.23
C LEU A 124 -3.19 4.56 -0.43
N ARG A 125 -3.54 4.18 -1.66
CA ARG A 125 -2.82 3.14 -2.40
C ARG A 125 -2.05 3.67 -3.59
N ASN A 126 -2.43 4.82 -4.13
CA ASN A 126 -1.80 5.44 -5.27
C ASN A 126 -1.39 6.86 -4.90
N ALA A 127 -0.10 7.15 -4.88
CA ALA A 127 0.39 8.46 -4.48
C ALA A 127 1.61 8.85 -5.29
N VAL A 128 1.70 10.12 -5.65
CA VAL A 128 2.88 10.71 -6.29
C VAL A 128 3.46 11.74 -5.34
N MET A 129 4.77 11.72 -5.12
CA MET A 129 5.45 12.73 -4.30
C MET A 129 6.48 13.47 -5.13
N MET A 130 6.49 14.80 -5.00
CA MET A 130 7.50 15.68 -5.56
C MET A 130 8.20 16.40 -4.40
N THR A 131 9.52 16.20 -4.29
CA THR A 131 10.35 16.87 -3.29
C THR A 131 10.98 18.10 -3.92
N ILE A 132 10.65 19.28 -3.42
CA ILE A 132 11.12 20.55 -3.99
C ILE A 132 12.11 21.16 -3.00
N GLY A 133 13.36 21.29 -3.43
CA GLY A 133 14.45 21.88 -2.67
C GLY A 133 15.36 22.67 -3.61
N THR A 134 16.68 22.53 -3.48
CA THR A 134 17.62 23.05 -4.48
C THR A 134 17.33 22.48 -5.87
N GLY A 135 16.99 21.19 -5.94
CA GLY A 135 16.49 20.50 -7.14
C GLY A 135 15.03 20.05 -6.98
N ILE A 136 14.58 19.18 -7.88
CA ILE A 136 13.29 18.48 -7.76
C ILE A 136 13.54 16.98 -7.84
N GLY A 137 13.14 16.26 -6.80
CA GLY A 137 13.07 14.80 -6.80
C GLY A 137 11.62 14.31 -6.83
N GLY A 138 11.45 12.99 -6.86
CA GLY A 138 10.13 12.41 -6.71
C GLY A 138 10.11 10.91 -6.60
N ALA A 139 8.93 10.38 -6.35
CA ALA A 139 8.64 8.96 -6.31
C ALA A 139 7.16 8.72 -6.56
N ILE A 140 6.82 7.49 -6.92
CA ILE A 140 5.45 7.07 -7.20
C ILE A 140 5.18 5.78 -6.42
N ILE A 141 4.04 5.71 -5.77
CA ILE A 141 3.44 4.49 -5.22
C ILE A 141 2.22 4.15 -6.07
N GLU A 142 2.14 2.90 -6.51
CA GLU A 142 0.99 2.32 -7.21
C GLU A 142 0.61 1.01 -6.51
N SER A 143 -0.68 0.83 -6.22
CA SER A 143 -1.19 -0.34 -5.48
C SER A 143 -0.46 -0.61 -4.16
N GLY A 144 -0.02 0.44 -3.47
CA GLY A 144 0.68 0.38 -2.19
C GLY A 144 2.17 0.01 -2.26
N ALA A 145 2.77 -0.07 -3.46
CA ALA A 145 4.19 -0.36 -3.67
C ALA A 145 4.89 0.75 -4.47
N ILE A 146 6.17 0.97 -4.19
CA ILE A 146 6.99 1.91 -4.98
C ILE A 146 7.13 1.40 -6.42
N VAL A 147 6.85 2.27 -7.38
CA VAL A 147 7.08 2.02 -8.80
C VAL A 147 8.57 2.12 -9.08
N ASN A 148 9.21 0.98 -9.33
CA ASN A 148 10.65 0.92 -9.66
C ASN A 148 10.91 0.94 -11.18
N GLY A 149 9.92 0.57 -12.00
CA GLY A 149 10.10 0.39 -13.45
C GLY A 149 11.24 -0.61 -13.76
N LYS A 150 12.21 -0.18 -14.59
CA LYS A 150 13.42 -0.97 -14.89
C LYS A 150 14.50 -0.93 -13.81
N GLY A 151 14.23 -0.29 -12.66
CA GLY A 151 15.14 -0.15 -11.52
C GLY A 151 15.04 1.22 -10.86
N SER A 152 15.00 2.30 -11.65
CA SER A 152 15.10 3.69 -11.14
C SER A 152 13.97 4.62 -11.62
N ALA A 153 12.72 4.17 -11.64
CA ALA A 153 11.58 5.05 -11.94
C ALA A 153 11.40 6.14 -10.85
N GLY A 154 10.56 7.15 -11.11
CA GLY A 154 10.35 8.27 -10.18
C GLY A 154 11.32 9.45 -10.35
N GLN A 155 12.05 9.54 -11.46
CA GLN A 155 12.91 10.71 -11.78
C GLN A 155 12.09 11.95 -12.19
N LEU A 156 11.16 12.37 -11.33
CA LEU A 156 10.10 13.34 -11.66
C LEU A 156 10.63 14.76 -11.88
N GLY A 157 11.82 15.09 -11.34
CA GLY A 157 12.52 16.35 -11.62
C GLY A 157 12.91 16.54 -13.08
N HIS A 158 12.97 15.45 -13.85
CA HIS A 158 13.41 15.46 -15.24
C HIS A 158 12.27 15.38 -16.26
N LEU A 159 11.02 15.54 -15.82
CA LEU A 159 9.87 15.71 -16.71
C LEU A 159 10.03 17.01 -17.51
N VAL A 160 9.98 16.92 -18.84
CA VAL A 160 10.08 18.09 -19.71
C VAL A 160 8.77 18.86 -19.69
N VAL A 161 8.83 20.09 -19.19
CA VAL A 161 7.69 21.03 -19.08
C VAL A 161 7.85 22.24 -20.00
N ASN A 162 9.04 22.44 -20.55
CA ASN A 162 9.33 23.46 -21.54
C ASN A 162 10.36 22.93 -22.56
N ILE A 163 9.93 22.53 -23.76
CA ILE A 163 10.84 21.97 -24.78
C ILE A 163 11.95 22.94 -25.20
N ASP A 164 11.68 24.24 -25.12
CA ASP A 164 12.63 25.31 -25.43
C ASP A 164 13.37 25.82 -24.19
N GLY A 165 13.10 25.21 -23.03
CA GLY A 165 13.62 25.59 -21.72
C GLY A 165 15.10 25.32 -21.53
N ARG A 166 15.56 25.37 -20.29
CA ARG A 166 17.00 25.44 -20.02
C ARG A 166 17.69 24.07 -20.10
N PRO A 167 18.97 24.00 -20.47
CA PRO A 167 19.73 22.75 -20.38
C PRO A 167 19.68 22.17 -18.97
N CYS A 168 19.41 20.87 -18.88
CA CYS A 168 19.43 20.10 -17.64
C CYS A 168 20.65 19.19 -17.61
N LEU A 169 21.18 18.91 -16.42
CA LEU A 169 22.31 18.00 -16.22
C LEU A 169 21.99 16.56 -16.67
N CYS A 170 20.72 16.18 -16.77
CA CYS A 170 20.31 14.88 -17.30
C CYS A 170 20.46 14.75 -18.84
N GLY A 171 20.84 15.83 -19.53
CA GLY A 171 21.01 15.89 -20.98
C GLY A 171 19.79 16.39 -21.76
N GLN A 172 18.65 16.60 -21.08
CA GLN A 172 17.43 17.17 -21.68
C GLN A 172 17.39 18.70 -21.57
N ARG A 173 16.32 19.33 -22.07
CA ARG A 173 16.03 20.76 -21.91
C ARG A 173 14.65 20.98 -21.30
N GLY A 174 14.55 22.01 -20.44
CA GLY A 174 13.37 22.45 -19.71
C GLY A 174 12.69 21.35 -18.92
N CYS A 175 13.50 20.59 -18.21
CA CYS A 175 13.03 19.75 -17.12
C CYS A 175 12.37 20.59 -16.04
N ILE A 176 11.37 20.07 -15.34
CA ILE A 176 10.72 20.81 -14.26
C ILE A 176 11.72 21.28 -13.19
N GLU A 177 12.76 20.50 -12.88
CA GLU A 177 13.82 20.93 -11.96
C GLU A 177 14.49 22.24 -12.40
N THR A 178 14.69 22.43 -13.71
CA THR A 178 15.31 23.67 -14.22
C THR A 178 14.36 24.84 -14.19
N GLU A 179 13.05 24.63 -14.06
CA GLU A 179 12.03 25.69 -14.16
C GLU A 179 11.32 25.99 -12.82
N SER A 180 11.16 25.00 -11.93
CA SER A 180 10.36 25.09 -10.70
C SER A 180 11.08 24.66 -9.41
N SER A 181 12.40 24.45 -9.41
CA SER A 181 13.16 24.20 -8.18
C SER A 181 13.38 25.47 -7.34
N GLY A 182 13.93 25.34 -6.14
CA GLY A 182 14.38 26.49 -5.35
C GLY A 182 15.50 27.28 -6.03
N THR A 183 16.40 26.61 -6.76
CA THR A 183 17.41 27.27 -7.58
C THR A 183 16.78 28.05 -8.74
N SER A 184 15.73 27.52 -9.38
CA SER A 184 15.02 28.26 -10.43
C SER A 184 14.22 29.44 -9.87
N LEU A 185 13.65 29.33 -8.66
CA LEU A 185 12.95 30.45 -8.01
C LEU A 185 13.88 31.65 -7.84
N ARG A 186 15.09 31.44 -7.30
CA ARG A 186 16.08 32.52 -7.14
C ARG A 186 16.32 33.24 -8.46
N ARG A 187 16.45 32.47 -9.54
CA ARG A 187 16.66 33.04 -10.87
C ARG A 187 15.45 33.81 -11.39
N HIS A 188 14.23 33.31 -11.22
CA HIS A 188 13.01 34.06 -11.59
C HIS A 188 12.89 35.37 -10.81
N LEU A 189 13.32 35.38 -9.54
CA LEU A 189 13.37 36.58 -8.72
C LEU A 189 14.42 37.58 -9.24
N ASP A 190 15.60 37.10 -9.62
CA ASP A 190 16.67 37.94 -10.18
C ASP A 190 16.24 38.55 -11.53
N GLU A 191 15.62 37.75 -12.40
CA GLU A 191 15.09 38.18 -13.70
C GLU A 191 13.95 39.20 -13.56
N ALA A 192 13.20 39.14 -12.46
CA ALA A 192 12.18 40.13 -12.11
C ALA A 192 12.73 41.39 -11.40
N GLY A 193 14.05 41.46 -11.17
CA GLY A 193 14.72 42.62 -10.59
C GLY A 193 14.71 42.69 -9.06
N TYR A 194 14.38 41.60 -8.37
CA TYR A 194 14.47 41.56 -6.91
C TYR A 194 15.91 41.42 -6.41
N GLY A 195 16.19 42.03 -5.25
CA GLY A 195 17.50 41.92 -4.59
C GLY A 195 17.83 40.51 -4.06
N PRO A 196 19.09 40.27 -3.68
CA PRO A 196 19.55 38.94 -3.23
C PRO A 196 18.92 38.49 -1.91
N ASP A 197 18.56 39.43 -1.02
CA ASP A 197 17.97 39.14 0.29
C ASP A 197 16.45 38.92 0.25
N ILE A 198 15.82 39.04 -0.93
CA ILE A 198 14.40 38.75 -1.05
C ILE A 198 14.15 37.27 -0.74
N ARG A 199 13.05 37.00 -0.05
CA ARG A 199 12.57 35.64 0.22
C ARG A 199 11.21 35.46 -0.42
N PHE A 200 10.81 34.20 -0.59
CA PHE A 200 9.52 33.86 -1.15
C PHE A 200 8.36 34.55 -0.44
N GLU A 201 8.38 34.63 0.90
CA GLU A 201 7.27 35.21 1.68
C GLU A 201 7.05 36.69 1.37
N HIS A 202 8.12 37.44 1.12
CA HIS A 202 8.03 38.85 0.77
C HIS A 202 7.35 39.04 -0.60
N VAL A 203 7.69 38.19 -1.57
CA VAL A 203 7.09 38.23 -2.91
C VAL A 203 5.65 37.71 -2.89
N ALA A 204 5.34 36.72 -2.04
CA ALA A 204 3.97 36.24 -1.85
C ALA A 204 3.04 37.34 -1.32
N ILE A 205 3.48 38.11 -0.32
CA ILE A 205 2.71 39.27 0.19
C ILE A 205 2.44 40.30 -0.92
N GLN A 206 3.42 40.55 -1.78
CA GLN A 206 3.23 41.46 -2.93
C GLN A 206 2.23 40.90 -3.95
N ALA A 207 2.30 39.60 -4.23
CA ALA A 207 1.35 38.93 -5.12
C ALA A 207 -0.09 38.95 -4.57
N GLU A 208 -0.28 38.76 -3.26
CA GLU A 208 -1.56 38.90 -2.57
C GLU A 208 -2.12 40.33 -2.68
N ALA A 209 -1.24 41.34 -2.66
CA ALA A 209 -1.59 42.74 -2.88
C ALA A 209 -1.86 43.08 -4.37
N GLY A 210 -1.77 42.10 -5.27
CA GLY A 210 -2.03 42.28 -6.69
C GLY A 210 -0.85 42.83 -7.51
N ASP A 211 0.37 42.83 -6.95
CA ASP A 211 1.55 43.27 -7.69
C ASP A 211 1.80 42.37 -8.92
N THR A 212 1.88 43.00 -10.09
CA THR A 212 1.95 42.28 -11.38
C THR A 212 3.28 41.56 -11.57
N THR A 213 4.37 42.09 -11.01
CA THR A 213 5.71 41.51 -11.10
C THR A 213 5.79 40.26 -10.22
N ALA A 214 5.33 40.35 -8.97
CA ALA A 214 5.24 39.24 -8.05
C ALA A 214 4.36 38.10 -8.60
N LEU A 215 3.17 38.44 -9.14
CA LEU A 215 2.30 37.47 -9.82
C LEU A 215 2.97 36.86 -11.07
N GLY A 216 3.81 37.64 -11.77
CA GLY A 216 4.64 37.17 -12.87
C GLY A 216 5.62 36.08 -12.43
N VAL A 217 6.33 36.31 -11.32
CA VAL A 217 7.25 35.32 -10.71
C VAL A 217 6.49 34.06 -10.31
N MET A 218 5.33 34.17 -9.65
CA MET A 218 4.53 33.00 -9.26
C MET A 218 4.12 32.14 -10.46
N ARG A 219 3.68 32.78 -11.55
CA ARG A 219 3.32 32.09 -12.79
C ARG A 219 4.53 31.43 -13.46
N ALA A 220 5.66 32.13 -13.54
CA ALA A 220 6.88 31.60 -14.16
C ALA A 220 7.44 30.39 -13.38
N TRP A 221 7.39 30.46 -12.04
CA TRP A 221 7.93 29.40 -11.19
C TRP A 221 6.99 28.20 -11.06
N CYS A 222 5.68 28.42 -10.83
CA CYS A 222 4.73 27.33 -10.55
C CYS A 222 3.84 26.92 -11.73
N GLY A 223 3.83 27.66 -12.84
CA GLY A 223 3.17 27.22 -14.08
C GLY A 223 3.70 25.87 -14.59
N PRO A 224 5.03 25.69 -14.71
CA PRO A 224 5.61 24.41 -15.12
C PRO A 224 5.34 23.27 -14.11
N LEU A 225 5.37 23.57 -12.80
CA LEU A 225 4.96 22.62 -11.76
C LEU A 225 3.50 22.17 -11.92
N ARG A 226 2.57 23.11 -12.17
CA ARG A 226 1.16 22.78 -12.44
C ARG A 226 1.03 21.87 -13.65
N ALA A 227 1.77 22.13 -14.73
CA ALA A 227 1.76 21.29 -15.94
C ALA A 227 2.25 19.86 -15.65
N ALA A 228 3.31 19.72 -14.85
CA ALA A 228 3.81 18.41 -14.42
C ALA A 228 2.80 17.66 -13.56
N ILE A 229 2.20 18.32 -12.55
CA ILE A 229 1.15 17.72 -11.70
C ILE A 229 -0.01 17.19 -12.55
N ASN A 230 -0.49 17.98 -13.51
CA ASN A 230 -1.58 17.56 -14.39
C ASN A 230 -1.18 16.37 -15.27
N THR A 231 0.06 16.35 -15.78
CA THR A 231 0.58 15.24 -16.58
C THR A 231 0.68 13.97 -15.75
N LEU A 232 1.14 14.08 -14.50
CA LEU A 232 1.23 12.97 -13.56
C LEU A 232 -0.16 12.46 -13.15
N SER A 233 -1.14 13.35 -12.97
CA SER A 233 -2.53 12.96 -12.75
C SER A 233 -3.10 12.18 -13.93
N ALA A 234 -2.87 12.64 -15.16
CA ALA A 234 -3.32 11.91 -16.35
C ALA A 234 -2.58 10.58 -16.56
N ALA A 235 -1.31 10.48 -16.15
CA ALA A 235 -0.47 9.30 -16.37
C ALA A 235 -0.68 8.20 -15.31
N PHE A 236 -0.90 8.57 -14.06
CA PHE A 236 -0.94 7.65 -12.93
C PHE A 236 -2.27 7.59 -12.19
N ASP A 237 -3.19 8.53 -12.45
CA ASP A 237 -4.46 8.69 -11.74
C ASP A 237 -4.34 8.48 -10.20
N PRO A 238 -3.42 9.20 -9.52
CA PRO A 238 -3.14 8.91 -8.12
C PRO A 238 -4.24 9.48 -7.21
N ASP A 239 -4.40 8.87 -6.03
CA ASP A 239 -5.31 9.38 -4.99
C ASP A 239 -4.86 10.78 -4.52
N VAL A 240 -3.55 11.04 -4.51
CA VAL A 240 -2.94 12.29 -4.06
C VAL A 240 -1.60 12.59 -4.73
N VAL A 241 -1.35 13.88 -4.96
CA VAL A 241 0.00 14.41 -5.21
C VAL A 241 0.51 15.13 -3.97
N ILE A 242 1.66 14.73 -3.46
CA ILE A 242 2.29 15.28 -2.25
C ILE A 242 3.43 16.20 -2.66
N LEU A 243 3.42 17.43 -2.17
CA LEU A 243 4.53 18.37 -2.29
C LEU A 243 5.32 18.38 -0.98
N GLY A 244 6.58 17.95 -1.06
CA GLY A 244 7.52 17.92 0.05
C GLY A 244 8.80 18.72 -0.22
N GLY A 245 9.80 18.54 0.63
CA GLY A 245 11.07 19.28 0.57
C GLY A 245 10.96 20.71 1.10
N GLY A 246 12.11 21.37 1.25
CA GLY A 246 12.20 22.70 1.88
C GLY A 246 11.41 23.82 1.18
N MET A 247 11.04 23.62 -0.09
CA MET A 247 10.24 24.56 -0.89
C MET A 247 8.81 24.07 -1.14
N GLY A 248 8.38 22.94 -0.56
CA GLY A 248 7.04 22.37 -0.78
C GLY A 248 5.90 23.32 -0.37
N GLN A 249 6.01 23.97 0.79
CA GLN A 249 5.04 24.97 1.27
C GLN A 249 4.97 26.18 0.33
N ALA A 250 6.14 26.69 -0.09
CA ALA A 250 6.23 27.82 -1.02
C ALA A 250 5.61 27.46 -2.37
N ALA A 251 5.86 26.26 -2.88
CA ALA A 251 5.27 25.78 -4.13
C ALA A 251 3.75 25.63 -4.05
N MET A 252 3.23 25.07 -2.94
CA MET A 252 1.79 24.98 -2.72
C MET A 252 1.14 26.37 -2.64
N HIS A 253 1.79 27.32 -1.97
CA HIS A 253 1.31 28.70 -1.91
C HIS A 253 1.37 29.36 -3.30
N ALA A 254 2.47 29.24 -4.01
CA ALA A 254 2.61 29.78 -5.35
C ALA A 254 1.57 29.21 -6.33
N LEU A 255 1.22 27.92 -6.20
CA LEU A 255 0.16 27.27 -6.98
C LEU A 255 -1.24 27.86 -6.76
N SER A 256 -1.50 28.52 -5.63
CA SER A 256 -2.81 29.16 -5.34
C SER A 256 -3.03 30.46 -6.14
N PHE A 257 -1.95 31.11 -6.59
CA PHE A 257 -2.03 32.29 -7.46
C PHE A 257 -2.31 31.96 -8.93
N LEU A 258 -2.23 30.69 -9.31
CA LEU A 258 -2.60 30.24 -10.66
C LEU A 258 -4.10 29.96 -10.73
N PRO A 259 -4.75 30.29 -11.86
CA PRO A 259 -6.16 29.96 -12.05
C PRO A 259 -6.36 28.44 -11.95
N PRO A 260 -7.44 27.97 -11.32
CA PRO A 260 -7.75 26.55 -11.28
C PRO A 260 -8.01 26.04 -12.70
N LEU A 261 -7.48 24.86 -13.01
CA LEU A 261 -7.72 24.18 -14.27
C LEU A 261 -8.83 23.16 -14.08
N LYS A 262 -9.83 23.18 -14.97
CA LYS A 262 -10.86 22.15 -15.04
C LYS A 262 -10.39 21.06 -16.00
N THR A 263 -9.62 20.10 -15.48
CA THR A 263 -9.19 18.91 -16.24
C THR A 263 -10.19 17.77 -16.02
N TRP A 264 -10.21 16.79 -16.94
CA TRP A 264 -10.97 15.54 -16.74
C TRP A 264 -10.33 14.64 -15.67
N TYR A 265 -9.05 14.89 -15.36
CA TYR A 265 -8.23 14.13 -14.42
C TYR A 265 -7.72 15.12 -13.36
N GLY A 266 -8.54 15.36 -12.34
CA GLY A 266 -8.20 16.24 -11.22
C GLY A 266 -7.62 15.42 -10.09
N VAL A 267 -6.63 15.96 -9.38
CA VAL A 267 -6.02 15.28 -8.24
C VAL A 267 -5.91 16.23 -7.05
N GLU A 268 -6.11 15.71 -5.85
CA GLU A 268 -5.84 16.44 -4.63
C GLU A 268 -4.33 16.66 -4.47
N VAL A 269 -3.93 17.90 -4.19
CA VAL A 269 -2.53 18.23 -3.87
C VAL A 269 -2.41 18.49 -2.37
N ARG A 270 -1.57 17.73 -1.68
CA ARG A 270 -1.30 17.86 -0.24
C ARG A 270 0.14 18.25 0.01
N LEU A 271 0.40 18.81 1.19
CA LEU A 271 1.75 18.98 1.71
C LEU A 271 2.20 17.69 2.40
N ALA A 272 3.49 17.38 2.29
CA ALA A 272 4.13 16.34 3.09
C ALA A 272 3.98 16.66 4.59
N GLN A 273 3.73 15.63 5.41
CA GLN A 273 3.46 15.80 6.85
C GLN A 273 4.66 15.50 7.73
N LEU A 274 5.58 14.65 7.27
CA LEU A 274 6.73 14.19 8.06
C LEU A 274 7.94 15.13 7.94
N GLY A 275 7.91 16.06 6.98
CA GLY A 275 8.98 17.04 6.78
C GLY A 275 10.35 16.39 6.59
N ASP A 276 11.36 16.92 7.30
CA ASP A 276 12.74 16.43 7.27
C ASP A 276 12.92 14.98 7.77
N ASP A 277 11.92 14.44 8.49
CA ASP A 277 11.99 13.10 9.06
C ASP A 277 11.45 12.02 8.11
N ALA A 278 10.83 12.42 6.98
CA ALA A 278 10.24 11.48 6.01
C ALA A 278 11.25 10.43 5.52
N GLY A 279 12.48 10.86 5.19
CA GLY A 279 13.54 10.00 4.66
C GLY A 279 14.00 8.95 5.67
N VAL A 280 14.24 9.32 6.93
CA VAL A 280 14.68 8.38 7.97
C VAL A 280 13.57 7.41 8.38
N ILE A 281 12.33 7.91 8.51
CA ILE A 281 11.16 7.06 8.83
C ILE A 281 10.94 6.03 7.72
N GLY A 282 10.91 6.49 6.47
CA GLY A 282 10.71 5.62 5.33
C GLY A 282 11.83 4.60 5.14
N SER A 283 13.09 5.01 5.35
CA SER A 283 14.23 4.10 5.31
C SER A 283 14.12 3.00 6.36
N GLY A 284 13.80 3.36 7.61
CA GLY A 284 13.61 2.36 8.68
C GLY A 284 12.43 1.42 8.40
N LEU A 285 11.31 1.95 7.90
CA LEU A 285 10.13 1.15 7.55
C LEU A 285 10.40 0.19 6.37
N ALA A 286 11.14 0.64 5.36
CA ALA A 286 11.57 -0.21 4.24
C ALA A 286 12.51 -1.32 4.72
N ALA A 287 13.40 -1.03 5.67
CA ALA A 287 14.31 -2.02 6.25
C ALA A 287 13.56 -3.08 7.06
N LEU A 288 12.52 -2.68 7.79
CA LEU A 288 11.67 -3.60 8.56
C LEU A 288 10.89 -4.57 7.67
N ASP A 289 10.64 -4.24 6.40
CA ASP A 289 10.02 -5.17 5.45
C ASP A 289 10.96 -6.31 5.05
N LEU A 290 12.28 -6.13 5.19
CA LEU A 290 13.27 -7.19 4.96
C LEU A 290 13.29 -8.20 6.09
N VAL A 291 12.95 -7.76 7.31
CA VAL A 291 12.96 -8.61 8.48
C VAL A 291 11.75 -9.52 8.38
N PRO A 292 11.94 -10.84 8.23
CA PRO A 292 10.82 -11.76 8.30
C PRO A 292 10.13 -11.51 9.64
N ARG A 293 8.86 -11.12 9.62
CA ARG A 293 8.08 -10.98 10.85
C ARG A 293 8.19 -12.32 11.57
N ALA A 294 8.89 -12.33 12.73
CA ALA A 294 9.25 -13.53 13.47
C ALA A 294 8.14 -14.58 13.37
N ASN A 295 8.42 -15.68 12.65
CA ASN A 295 7.54 -16.82 12.37
C ASN A 295 6.07 -16.65 12.81
N ARG A 296 5.30 -15.88 12.04
CA ARG A 296 4.17 -16.51 11.37
C ARG A 296 4.55 -16.45 9.90
N GLU A 297 4.81 -17.59 9.25
CA GLU A 297 4.60 -17.62 7.79
C GLU A 297 3.28 -16.90 7.58
N ALA A 298 3.24 -15.83 6.77
CA ALA A 298 1.99 -15.11 6.54
C ALA A 298 1.00 -16.12 5.99
N GLY A 299 0.15 -16.66 6.87
CA GLY A 299 -0.70 -17.75 6.47
C GLY A 299 -1.74 -17.21 5.52
N ARG A 300 -2.56 -18.12 5.05
CA ARG A 300 -3.66 -17.75 4.16
C ARG A 300 -4.78 -17.20 5.02
N ARG A 301 -5.50 -16.26 4.45
CA ARG A 301 -6.65 -15.62 5.08
C ARG A 301 -7.92 -16.26 4.57
N LEU A 302 -8.82 -16.59 5.49
CA LEU A 302 -10.09 -17.22 5.15
C LEU A 302 -11.26 -16.35 5.61
N VAL A 303 -12.09 -15.93 4.66
CA VAL A 303 -13.41 -15.38 4.94
C VAL A 303 -14.42 -16.52 4.81
N MET A 304 -14.94 -17.00 5.94
CA MET A 304 -15.99 -18.02 5.98
C MET A 304 -17.35 -17.35 5.85
N VAL A 305 -17.97 -17.41 4.67
CA VAL A 305 -19.37 -16.96 4.52
C VAL A 305 -20.27 -18.14 4.83
N ASN A 306 -20.70 -18.21 6.08
CA ASN A 306 -21.37 -19.36 6.68
C ASN A 306 -22.89 -19.12 6.78
N GLY A 307 -23.66 -20.20 6.69
CA GLY A 307 -25.11 -20.17 6.85
C GLY A 307 -25.76 -21.42 6.27
N VAL A 308 -26.96 -21.76 6.75
CA VAL A 308 -27.74 -22.86 6.18
C VAL A 308 -28.11 -22.59 4.71
N PRO A 309 -28.45 -23.62 3.91
CA PRO A 309 -28.98 -23.41 2.57
C PRO A 309 -30.10 -22.35 2.54
N ALA A 310 -30.11 -21.51 1.50
CA ALA A 310 -31.05 -20.38 1.33
C ALA A 310 -30.90 -19.20 2.32
N SER A 311 -29.85 -19.16 3.16
CA SER A 311 -29.60 -18.03 4.08
C SER A 311 -29.13 -16.73 3.44
N GLY A 312 -28.84 -16.69 2.14
CA GLY A 312 -28.32 -15.51 1.44
C GLY A 312 -26.79 -15.41 1.37
N LYS A 313 -26.06 -16.34 2.00
CA LYS A 313 -24.60 -16.42 2.00
C LYS A 313 -23.93 -16.24 0.63
N SER A 314 -24.45 -16.86 -0.43
CA SER A 314 -23.83 -16.80 -1.76
C SER A 314 -23.84 -15.38 -2.34
N ALA A 315 -24.90 -14.59 -2.09
CA ALA A 315 -24.95 -13.20 -2.53
C ALA A 315 -23.89 -12.36 -1.82
N ILE A 316 -23.71 -12.57 -0.52
CA ILE A 316 -22.66 -11.88 0.27
C ILE A 316 -21.27 -12.27 -0.21
N ALA A 317 -21.02 -13.56 -0.45
CA ALA A 317 -19.73 -14.04 -0.94
C ALA A 317 -19.36 -13.42 -2.29
N HIS A 318 -20.29 -13.38 -3.24
CA HIS A 318 -20.07 -12.77 -4.55
C HIS A 318 -19.89 -11.25 -4.47
N ALA A 319 -20.69 -10.55 -3.66
CA ALA A 319 -20.52 -9.11 -3.50
C ALA A 319 -19.18 -8.76 -2.83
N LEU A 320 -18.70 -9.58 -1.90
CA LEU A 320 -17.35 -9.47 -1.35
C LEU A 320 -16.28 -9.70 -2.41
N CYS A 321 -16.46 -10.68 -3.30
CA CYS A 321 -15.56 -10.90 -4.42
C CYS A 321 -15.43 -9.65 -5.30
N GLU A 322 -16.56 -9.07 -5.69
CA GLU A 322 -16.60 -7.90 -6.57
C GLU A 322 -15.94 -6.67 -5.94
N THR A 323 -16.13 -6.48 -4.64
CA THR A 323 -15.60 -5.31 -3.92
C THR A 323 -14.13 -5.46 -3.51
N THR A 324 -13.70 -6.68 -3.18
CA THR A 324 -12.34 -6.93 -2.64
C THR A 324 -11.37 -7.52 -3.66
N GLY A 325 -11.87 -8.12 -4.74
CA GLY A 325 -11.10 -8.91 -5.69
C GLY A 325 -10.66 -10.28 -5.15
N TRP A 326 -11.11 -10.69 -3.95
CA TRP A 326 -10.73 -11.99 -3.39
C TRP A 326 -11.50 -13.14 -4.05
N PRO A 327 -10.82 -14.23 -4.44
CA PRO A 327 -11.47 -15.37 -5.08
C PRO A 327 -12.50 -16.04 -4.16
N VAL A 328 -13.67 -16.32 -4.72
CA VAL A 328 -14.74 -17.10 -4.06
C VAL A 328 -14.65 -18.56 -4.46
N LEU A 329 -14.62 -19.45 -3.47
CA LEU A 329 -14.70 -20.90 -3.64
C LEU A 329 -15.99 -21.39 -2.98
N THR A 330 -16.89 -22.00 -3.77
CA THR A 330 -18.15 -22.55 -3.25
C THR A 330 -18.20 -24.06 -3.43
N LEU A 331 -18.94 -24.74 -2.55
CA LEU A 331 -19.19 -26.18 -2.73
C LEU A 331 -19.87 -26.47 -4.07
N ASP A 332 -20.84 -25.66 -4.48
CA ASP A 332 -21.60 -25.90 -5.72
C ASP A 332 -20.72 -25.68 -6.97
N THR A 333 -19.78 -24.71 -6.95
CA THR A 333 -18.81 -24.49 -8.03
C THR A 333 -17.92 -25.71 -8.27
N VAL A 334 -17.54 -26.42 -7.21
CA VAL A 334 -16.75 -27.65 -7.33
C VAL A 334 -17.63 -28.85 -7.65
N LYS A 335 -18.82 -28.96 -7.05
CA LYS A 335 -19.70 -30.13 -7.19
C LYS A 335 -20.43 -30.20 -8.53
N ASN A 336 -20.98 -29.09 -9.01
CA ASN A 336 -21.91 -29.09 -10.15
C ASN A 336 -21.29 -29.66 -11.43
N PRO A 337 -20.03 -29.36 -11.81
CA PRO A 337 -19.42 -29.96 -12.99
C PRO A 337 -19.39 -31.49 -12.95
N PHE A 338 -19.27 -32.09 -11.76
CA PHE A 338 -19.34 -33.55 -11.62
C PHE A 338 -20.77 -34.08 -11.72
N LEU A 339 -21.76 -33.35 -11.18
CA LEU A 339 -23.17 -33.75 -11.27
C LEU A 339 -23.72 -33.62 -12.70
N GLU A 340 -23.12 -32.77 -13.54
CA GLU A 340 -23.46 -32.66 -14.97
C GLU A 340 -22.91 -33.82 -15.80
N LEU A 341 -21.80 -34.43 -15.37
CA LEU A 341 -21.10 -35.47 -16.13
C LEU A 341 -21.32 -36.89 -15.61
N ILE A 342 -21.71 -37.05 -14.34
CA ILE A 342 -21.90 -38.34 -13.69
C ILE A 342 -23.40 -38.63 -13.58
N GLU A 343 -23.85 -39.65 -14.30
CA GLU A 343 -25.24 -40.15 -14.27
C GLU A 343 -25.51 -41.01 -13.01
N ASP A 344 -26.79 -41.20 -12.67
CA ASP A 344 -27.25 -42.08 -11.56
C ASP A 344 -26.69 -41.78 -10.15
N VAL A 345 -26.48 -40.50 -9.85
CA VAL A 345 -25.99 -40.06 -8.53
C VAL A 345 -27.02 -40.30 -7.42
N ASP A 346 -26.72 -41.25 -6.53
CA ASP A 346 -27.50 -41.50 -5.33
C ASP A 346 -27.16 -40.52 -4.17
N ARG A 347 -27.94 -40.59 -3.08
CA ARG A 347 -27.75 -39.71 -1.91
C ARG A 347 -26.38 -39.94 -1.24
N THR A 348 -25.86 -41.17 -1.30
CA THR A 348 -24.57 -41.54 -0.70
C THR A 348 -23.41 -40.91 -1.47
N PHE A 349 -23.43 -41.02 -2.79
CA PHE A 349 -22.45 -40.42 -3.69
C PHE A 349 -22.48 -38.90 -3.58
N ASN A 350 -23.66 -38.27 -3.54
CA ASN A 350 -23.76 -36.81 -3.37
C ASN A 350 -23.10 -36.32 -2.06
N ARG A 351 -23.26 -37.09 -0.96
CA ARG A 351 -22.57 -36.82 0.32
C ARG A 351 -21.06 -36.96 0.21
N ILE A 352 -20.57 -38.01 -0.46
CA ILE A 352 -19.13 -38.20 -0.72
C ILE A 352 -18.59 -37.04 -1.55
N LEU A 353 -19.27 -36.67 -2.62
CA LEU A 353 -18.90 -35.56 -3.49
C LEU A 353 -18.89 -34.22 -2.73
N GLY A 354 -19.83 -34.01 -1.81
CA GLY A 354 -19.81 -32.85 -0.91
C GLY A 354 -18.57 -32.79 -0.03
N ARG A 355 -18.17 -33.92 0.58
CA ARG A 355 -16.94 -34.02 1.38
C ARG A 355 -15.68 -33.85 0.54
N ALA A 356 -15.65 -34.42 -0.67
CA ALA A 356 -14.54 -34.29 -1.61
C ALA A 356 -14.36 -32.84 -2.10
N SER A 357 -15.48 -32.17 -2.41
CA SER A 357 -15.48 -30.75 -2.81
C SER A 357 -14.98 -29.86 -1.69
N TYR A 358 -15.43 -30.12 -0.46
CA TYR A 358 -14.93 -29.43 0.73
C TYR A 358 -13.41 -29.58 0.88
N LYS A 359 -12.88 -30.81 0.79
CA LYS A 359 -11.43 -31.05 0.82
C LYS A 359 -10.68 -30.36 -0.33
N SER A 360 -11.27 -30.34 -1.53
CA SER A 360 -10.68 -29.72 -2.71
C SER A 360 -10.50 -28.21 -2.54
N ILE A 361 -11.51 -27.52 -1.98
CA ILE A 361 -11.44 -26.08 -1.67
C ILE A 361 -10.23 -25.77 -0.79
N PHE A 362 -10.06 -26.47 0.34
CA PHE A 362 -8.92 -26.22 1.24
C PHE A 362 -7.57 -26.66 0.64
N SER A 363 -7.56 -27.62 -0.28
CA SER A 363 -6.34 -28.00 -1.01
C SER A 363 -5.93 -26.93 -2.00
N ILE A 364 -6.88 -26.29 -2.69
CA ILE A 364 -6.61 -25.13 -3.56
C ILE A 364 -6.05 -23.97 -2.74
N ILE A 365 -6.64 -23.71 -1.56
CA ILE A 365 -6.11 -22.68 -0.65
C ILE A 365 -4.67 -23.03 -0.29
N LYS A 366 -4.37 -24.25 0.16
CA LYS A 366 -3.01 -24.68 0.51
C LYS A 366 -1.95 -24.38 -0.55
N GLU A 367 -2.28 -24.50 -1.83
CA GLU A 367 -1.32 -24.29 -2.93
C GLU A 367 -1.14 -22.80 -3.32
N SER A 368 -1.89 -21.87 -2.72
CA SER A 368 -1.77 -20.44 -3.03
C SER A 368 -0.51 -19.80 -2.44
N ALA A 369 -0.14 -18.58 -2.86
CA ALA A 369 0.93 -17.85 -2.18
C ALA A 369 0.57 -17.51 -0.71
N PRO A 370 1.56 -17.46 0.21
CA PRO A 370 1.38 -16.89 1.55
C PRO A 370 0.72 -15.50 1.51
N GLY A 371 -0.13 -15.19 2.48
CA GLY A 371 -0.88 -13.93 2.54
C GLY A 371 -2.08 -13.81 1.59
N SER A 372 -2.36 -14.82 0.74
CA SER A 372 -3.56 -14.84 -0.10
C SER A 372 -4.83 -14.89 0.74
N THR A 373 -5.89 -14.22 0.29
CA THR A 373 -7.22 -14.26 0.93
C THR A 373 -8.22 -14.98 0.05
N PHE A 374 -9.00 -15.89 0.64
CA PHE A 374 -10.09 -16.60 -0.04
C PHE A 374 -11.40 -16.39 0.70
N VAL A 375 -12.47 -16.26 -0.07
CA VAL A 375 -13.85 -16.28 0.44
C VAL A 375 -14.41 -17.68 0.19
N VAL A 376 -14.85 -18.38 1.24
CA VAL A 376 -15.46 -19.70 1.12
C VAL A 376 -16.94 -19.63 1.49
N ASP A 377 -17.79 -19.89 0.50
CA ASP A 377 -19.24 -20.00 0.66
C ASP A 377 -19.64 -21.46 0.91
N ALA A 378 -19.95 -21.77 2.16
CA ALA A 378 -20.41 -23.10 2.56
C ALA A 378 -21.29 -23.05 3.82
N TRP A 379 -22.20 -24.03 3.94
CA TRP A 379 -22.73 -24.39 5.25
C TRP A 379 -21.68 -25.25 5.94
N PHE A 380 -21.02 -24.76 6.99
CA PHE A 380 -19.93 -25.49 7.64
C PHE A 380 -20.42 -26.53 8.68
N GLY A 381 -21.67 -26.41 9.16
CA GLY A 381 -22.26 -27.30 10.16
C GLY A 381 -22.70 -28.68 9.66
N PHE A 382 -22.47 -29.02 8.37
CA PHE A 382 -22.76 -30.35 7.84
C PHE A 382 -21.75 -31.44 8.24
N GLN A 383 -20.59 -31.03 8.79
CA GLN A 383 -19.54 -31.91 9.29
C GLN A 383 -19.12 -31.49 10.71
N PRO A 384 -18.51 -32.39 11.50
CA PRO A 384 -17.95 -32.04 12.80
C PRO A 384 -16.91 -30.91 12.67
N ILE A 385 -16.89 -29.99 13.64
CA ILE A 385 -16.01 -28.82 13.65
C ILE A 385 -14.53 -29.18 13.55
N GLU A 386 -14.13 -30.34 14.06
CA GLU A 386 -12.74 -30.82 14.01
C GLU A 386 -12.27 -31.12 12.58
N VAL A 387 -13.19 -31.50 11.68
CA VAL A 387 -12.88 -31.67 10.26
C VAL A 387 -12.50 -30.32 9.64
N LEU A 388 -13.28 -29.27 9.93
CA LEU A 388 -12.98 -27.90 9.48
C LEU A 388 -11.63 -27.42 10.04
N ARG A 389 -11.39 -27.60 11.35
CA ARG A 389 -10.10 -27.24 11.97
C ARG A 389 -8.90 -27.95 11.34
N SER A 390 -9.05 -29.25 11.05
CA SER A 390 -8.01 -30.02 10.35
C SER A 390 -7.71 -29.47 8.95
N HIS A 391 -8.75 -29.08 8.21
CA HIS A 391 -8.60 -28.47 6.88
C HIS A 391 -7.97 -27.08 6.94
N ILE A 392 -8.35 -26.24 7.91
CA ILE A 392 -7.74 -24.92 8.16
C ILE A 392 -6.25 -25.07 8.44
N ALA A 393 -5.89 -25.97 9.36
CA ALA A 393 -4.49 -26.22 9.72
C ALA A 393 -3.69 -26.75 8.51
N MET A 394 -4.26 -27.70 7.76
CA MET A 394 -3.64 -28.28 6.56
C MET A 394 -3.39 -27.23 5.47
N ALA A 395 -4.29 -26.25 5.33
CA ALA A 395 -4.16 -25.17 4.35
C ALA A 395 -3.19 -24.04 4.78
N GLY A 396 -2.64 -24.10 6.00
CA GLY A 396 -1.80 -23.04 6.55
C GLY A 396 -2.57 -21.72 6.68
N ILE A 397 -3.85 -21.78 7.06
CA ILE A 397 -4.68 -20.60 7.29
C ILE A 397 -4.43 -20.10 8.71
N THR A 398 -4.04 -18.84 8.85
CA THR A 398 -3.68 -18.25 10.15
C THR A 398 -4.62 -17.16 10.60
N GLU A 399 -5.31 -16.48 9.68
CA GLU A 399 -6.35 -15.51 10.03
C GLU A 399 -7.70 -15.88 9.41
N ILE A 400 -8.76 -15.78 10.21
CA ILE A 400 -10.10 -16.19 9.84
C ILE A 400 -11.08 -15.07 10.19
N ALA A 401 -12.05 -14.82 9.32
CA ALA A 401 -13.21 -13.99 9.60
C ALA A 401 -14.46 -14.78 9.22
N GLU A 402 -15.42 -14.92 10.12
CA GLU A 402 -16.67 -15.63 9.86
C GLU A 402 -17.82 -14.64 9.69
N ILE A 403 -18.49 -14.69 8.54
CA ILE A 403 -19.71 -13.95 8.25
C ILE A 403 -20.86 -14.93 8.40
N TRP A 404 -21.64 -14.78 9.47
CA TRP A 404 -22.77 -15.63 9.79
C TRP A 404 -24.05 -15.09 9.16
N CYS A 405 -24.44 -15.63 8.02
CA CYS A 405 -25.67 -15.27 7.32
C CYS A 405 -26.86 -16.08 7.85
N HIS A 406 -27.86 -15.38 8.38
CA HIS A 406 -29.08 -16.00 8.91
C HIS A 406 -30.35 -15.24 8.52
N ALA A 407 -31.48 -15.94 8.55
CA ALA A 407 -32.83 -15.41 8.33
C ALA A 407 -33.83 -16.25 9.15
N PRO A 408 -35.06 -15.75 9.40
CA PRO A 408 -36.10 -16.53 10.03
C PRO A 408 -36.33 -17.89 9.34
N PRO A 409 -36.51 -19.00 10.08
CA PRO A 409 -36.60 -20.35 9.50
C PRO A 409 -37.67 -20.53 8.41
N ASP A 410 -38.82 -19.87 8.57
CA ASP A 410 -39.91 -19.81 7.59
C ASP A 410 -39.46 -19.15 6.28
N VAL A 411 -38.75 -18.03 6.37
CA VAL A 411 -38.16 -17.33 5.20
C VAL A 411 -37.12 -18.21 4.50
N ILE A 412 -36.30 -18.97 5.25
CA ILE A 412 -35.36 -19.93 4.69
C ILE A 412 -36.09 -21.00 3.87
N GLY A 413 -37.16 -21.57 4.43
CA GLY A 413 -37.98 -22.59 3.77
C GLY A 413 -38.62 -22.07 2.47
N GLU A 414 -39.18 -20.86 2.51
CA GLU A 414 -39.76 -20.20 1.34
C GLU A 414 -38.73 -19.95 0.23
N ARG A 415 -37.58 -19.33 0.59
CA ARG A 415 -36.47 -19.07 -0.35
C ARG A 415 -35.94 -20.37 -0.98
N TYR A 416 -35.85 -21.46 -0.20
CA TYR A 416 -35.43 -22.75 -0.74
C TYR A 416 -36.46 -23.32 -1.71
N GLY A 417 -37.75 -23.25 -1.35
CA GLY A 417 -38.85 -23.72 -2.20
C GLY A 417 -38.88 -23.04 -3.57
N GLN A 418 -38.74 -21.71 -3.59
CA GLN A 418 -38.69 -20.92 -4.83
C GLN A 418 -37.49 -21.29 -5.72
N ARG A 419 -36.33 -21.59 -5.12
CA ARG A 419 -35.09 -21.98 -5.84
C ARG A 419 -35.06 -23.42 -6.33
N SER A 420 -35.96 -24.27 -5.81
CA SER A 420 -35.98 -25.70 -6.15
C SER A 420 -36.49 -25.97 -7.57
N VAL A 421 -37.19 -25.00 -8.16
CA VAL A 421 -37.68 -25.03 -9.54
C VAL A 421 -36.52 -24.70 -10.49
N GLY A 422 -35.69 -25.70 -10.83
CA GLY A 422 -34.60 -25.56 -11.81
C GLY A 422 -33.23 -26.10 -11.41
N ARG A 423 -33.11 -26.83 -10.28
CA ARG A 423 -31.83 -27.47 -9.88
C ARG A 423 -31.58 -28.78 -10.62
N LEU A 424 -30.29 -29.06 -10.86
CA LEU A 424 -29.81 -30.31 -11.44
C LEU A 424 -30.24 -31.55 -10.62
N PRO A 425 -30.37 -32.73 -11.27
CA PRO A 425 -30.64 -33.99 -10.58
C PRO A 425 -29.64 -34.22 -9.44
N GLY A 426 -30.14 -34.65 -8.27
CA GLY A 426 -29.31 -34.98 -7.10
C GLY A 426 -29.35 -33.96 -5.95
N HIS A 427 -29.86 -32.74 -6.14
CA HIS A 427 -30.16 -31.84 -5.02
C HIS A 427 -31.47 -32.24 -4.30
N PRO A 428 -31.58 -32.10 -2.96
CA PRO A 428 -32.81 -32.41 -2.26
C PRO A 428 -33.99 -31.55 -2.75
N GLY A 429 -35.10 -32.18 -3.15
CA GLY A 429 -36.31 -31.49 -3.60
C GLY A 429 -37.11 -30.86 -2.46
N LEU A 430 -38.36 -30.43 -2.75
CA LEU A 430 -39.24 -29.75 -1.79
C LEU A 430 -39.50 -30.55 -0.49
N ALA A 431 -39.38 -31.88 -0.53
CA ALA A 431 -39.48 -32.74 0.65
C ALA A 431 -38.44 -32.45 1.75
N TYR A 432 -37.35 -31.75 1.43
CA TYR A 432 -36.31 -31.34 2.37
C TYR A 432 -36.63 -30.06 3.15
N VAL A 433 -37.63 -29.28 2.71
CA VAL A 433 -37.96 -27.97 3.31
C VAL A 433 -38.26 -28.06 4.82
N PRO A 434 -39.07 -29.01 5.33
CA PRO A 434 -39.31 -29.13 6.77
C PRO A 434 -38.04 -29.40 7.58
N GLU A 435 -37.16 -30.27 7.06
CA GLU A 435 -35.86 -30.58 7.67
C GLU A 435 -34.94 -29.34 7.69
N LEU A 436 -34.94 -28.56 6.60
CA LEU A 436 -34.16 -27.33 6.50
C LEU A 436 -34.65 -26.23 7.46
N ILE A 437 -35.96 -26.10 7.65
CA ILE A 437 -36.54 -25.16 8.63
C ILE A 437 -36.08 -25.51 10.05
N GLU A 438 -36.10 -26.80 10.41
CA GLU A 438 -35.64 -27.25 11.71
C GLU A 438 -34.12 -27.08 11.87
N LEU A 439 -33.36 -27.35 10.81
CA LEU A 439 -31.92 -27.06 10.78
C LEU A 439 -31.66 -25.56 11.00
N ALA A 440 -32.41 -24.68 10.35
CA ALA A 440 -32.25 -23.23 10.47
C ALA A 440 -32.53 -22.71 11.89
N ARG A 441 -33.45 -23.35 12.64
CA ARG A 441 -33.71 -23.01 14.06
C ARG A 441 -32.52 -23.27 14.96
N ASN A 442 -31.80 -24.36 14.69
CA ASN A 442 -30.75 -24.88 15.57
C ASN A 442 -29.34 -24.51 15.11
N ALA A 443 -29.20 -23.98 13.89
CA ALA A 443 -27.92 -23.62 13.30
C ALA A 443 -27.25 -22.46 14.05
N GLN A 444 -25.93 -22.56 14.21
CA GLN A 444 -25.09 -21.59 14.90
C GLN A 444 -23.80 -21.36 14.09
N PRO A 445 -23.14 -20.19 14.25
CA PRO A 445 -21.82 -19.97 13.68
C PRO A 445 -20.78 -20.94 14.27
N CYS A 446 -19.72 -21.19 13.52
CA CYS A 446 -18.62 -22.07 13.91
C CYS A 446 -17.76 -21.47 15.03
N ARG A 447 -17.65 -20.13 15.09
CA ARG A 447 -16.87 -19.36 16.07
C ARG A 447 -15.40 -19.79 16.14
N ILE A 448 -14.81 -20.09 14.99
CA ILE A 448 -13.37 -20.40 14.88
C ILE A 448 -12.53 -19.11 14.85
N GLY A 449 -13.09 -18.00 14.37
CA GLY A 449 -12.51 -16.65 14.43
C GLY A 449 -13.56 -15.61 14.83
N PRO A 450 -13.26 -14.30 14.71
CA PRO A 450 -14.25 -13.24 14.85
C PRO A 450 -15.47 -13.48 13.96
N VAL A 451 -16.65 -13.21 14.50
CA VAL A 451 -17.93 -13.45 13.82
C VAL A 451 -18.66 -12.12 13.60
N LEU A 452 -19.11 -11.88 12.38
CA LEU A 452 -20.09 -10.85 12.04
C LEU A 452 -21.43 -11.51 11.75
N GLU A 453 -22.47 -11.15 12.49
CA GLU A 453 -23.82 -11.63 12.23
C GLU A 453 -24.50 -10.77 11.16
N VAL A 454 -25.02 -11.42 10.11
CA VAL A 454 -25.68 -10.75 8.98
C VAL A 454 -27.08 -11.32 8.82
N LYS A 455 -28.07 -10.51 9.17
CA LYS A 455 -29.49 -10.83 8.99
C LYS A 455 -29.92 -10.51 7.56
N THR A 456 -30.04 -11.53 6.72
CA THR A 456 -30.24 -11.33 5.27
C THR A 456 -31.68 -11.00 4.86
N THR A 457 -32.54 -10.66 5.81
CA THR A 457 -33.86 -10.06 5.57
C THR A 457 -33.82 -8.53 5.59
N GLU A 458 -32.71 -7.93 6.02
CA GLU A 458 -32.50 -6.49 6.08
C GLU A 458 -31.55 -6.05 4.94
N PRO A 459 -31.55 -4.76 4.56
CA PRO A 459 -30.55 -4.22 3.64
C PRO A 459 -29.15 -4.50 4.16
N VAL A 460 -28.28 -5.04 3.30
CA VAL A 460 -26.91 -5.40 3.67
C VAL A 460 -25.93 -4.44 3.00
N ASP A 461 -25.10 -3.77 3.80
CA ASP A 461 -23.99 -2.95 3.30
C ASP A 461 -22.72 -3.82 3.15
N VAL A 462 -22.39 -4.14 1.92
CA VAL A 462 -21.24 -4.99 1.59
C VAL A 462 -19.91 -4.26 1.84
N ALA A 463 -19.87 -2.94 1.72
CA ALA A 463 -18.67 -2.16 1.99
C ALA A 463 -18.33 -2.20 3.48
N GLU A 464 -19.35 -2.11 4.34
CA GLU A 464 -19.18 -2.28 5.79
C GLU A 464 -18.68 -3.67 6.17
N ILE A 465 -19.26 -4.73 5.57
CA ILE A 465 -18.79 -6.11 5.77
C ILE A 465 -17.33 -6.27 5.33
N GLY A 466 -16.97 -5.70 4.16
CA GLY A 466 -15.60 -5.72 3.65
C GLY A 466 -14.62 -5.02 4.59
N ALA A 467 -14.98 -3.82 5.09
CA ALA A 467 -14.18 -3.07 6.04
C ALA A 467 -14.01 -3.82 7.37
N TRP A 468 -15.10 -4.39 7.91
CA TRP A 468 -15.05 -5.22 9.12
C TRP A 468 -14.14 -6.44 8.94
N THR A 469 -14.20 -7.09 7.78
CA THR A 469 -13.39 -8.28 7.48
C THR A 469 -11.90 -7.93 7.45
N ILE A 470 -11.52 -6.84 6.78
CA ILE A 470 -10.13 -6.35 6.74
C ILE A 470 -9.63 -6.00 8.14
N ASN A 471 -10.45 -5.29 8.92
CA ASN A 471 -10.11 -4.92 10.30
C ASN A 471 -9.94 -6.15 11.20
N SER A 472 -10.76 -7.18 11.01
CA SER A 472 -10.68 -8.44 11.77
C SER A 472 -9.37 -9.17 11.53
N PHE A 473 -8.86 -9.18 10.29
CA PHE A 473 -7.52 -9.72 9.99
C PHE A 473 -6.42 -8.88 10.63
N ASN A 474 -6.52 -7.54 10.57
CA ASN A 474 -5.52 -6.64 11.16
C ASN A 474 -5.42 -6.77 12.68
N GLN A 475 -6.52 -7.01 13.39
CA GLN A 475 -6.52 -7.24 14.84
C GLN A 475 -5.83 -8.57 15.21
N GLN A 476 -6.02 -9.62 14.41
CA GLN A 476 -5.38 -10.92 14.61
C GLN A 476 -3.85 -10.89 14.35
N LEU A 477 -3.38 -9.87 13.62
CA LEU A 477 -1.95 -9.59 13.43
C LEU A 477 -1.31 -8.84 14.61
N GLY A 478 -2.12 -8.20 15.47
CA GLY A 478 -1.68 -7.43 16.64
C GLY A 478 -1.70 -8.21 17.97
N ALA A 479 -2.12 -9.48 17.96
CA ALA A 479 -2.17 -10.40 19.09
C ALA A 479 -1.31 -11.65 18.83
#